data_AF-A0A067CX73-F1
#
_entry.id   AF-A0A067CX73-F1
#
_cell.length_a   1.000
_cell.length_b   1.000
_cell.length_c   1.000
_cell.angle_alpha   90.00
_cell.angle_beta   90.00
_cell.angle_gamma   90.00
#
_symmetry.space_group_name_H-M   'P 1'
#
loop_
_entity.id
_entity.type
_entity.pdbx_description
1 polymer ?
#
loop_
_entity_poly.entity_id
_entity_poly.type
_entity_poly.pdbx_seq_one_letter_code
_entity_poly.pdbx_strand_id
1 'polypeptide(L)'
;MWLYEAANQAAKTAKERVVQVQEKVQEKASIIVAQVQDEAQTLLNSMSLQQDNPVDEIIFEELDDYKAFQDVFDLDDKTEDVAAILKDDTYISDLHTAMVPEQLSYKEFWTRYYFREFTKQRQEEERAKREEARRAQLLEEQAAREERERDARIAYEARMEEERLAAEAAEDVAMWKEQVDHLQQVIRSLEHSEQDKYKALSDDYESKMTQMTLQIDDAKASGYEEGIAESEAIVAKLRAEAQAERDELRAFLEHVINPSTAAMPEVPASSVLSLETAQHLWALRQSGPPTTTDAQHAKELDLWKARAMKMKKLKDDVDAELVTAKAAIASAEANGFAAGEAAAKETYVAQIQALEAALAAHQQTTLPALPLAAEVQDAAEAKEPTRDDWGEWD
;
A
#
# COMPACT_ATOMS: atom_id res chain seq x y z
N MET A 1 38.05 -21.22 -3.99
CA MET A 1 36.93 -21.00 -3.06
C MET A 1 36.30 -22.35 -2.64
N TRP A 2 35.83 -23.17 -3.59
CA TRP A 2 35.24 -24.50 -3.31
C TRP A 2 36.08 -25.48 -2.46
N LEU A 3 37.40 -25.60 -2.71
CA LEU A 3 38.28 -26.47 -1.91
C LEU A 3 38.39 -26.03 -0.44
N TYR A 4 38.25 -24.73 -0.16
CA TYR A 4 38.29 -24.20 1.20
C TYR A 4 36.98 -24.49 1.95
N GLU A 5 35.83 -24.36 1.28
CA GLU A 5 34.53 -24.74 1.83
C GLU A 5 34.44 -26.25 2.08
N ALA A 6 34.90 -27.08 1.14
CA ALA A 6 34.94 -28.53 1.31
C ALA A 6 35.83 -28.95 2.49
N ALA A 7 37.00 -28.33 2.66
CA ALA A 7 37.88 -28.57 3.80
C ALA A 7 37.26 -28.13 5.13
N ASN A 8 36.56 -26.98 5.15
CA ASN A 8 35.90 -26.48 6.36
C ASN A 8 34.70 -27.36 6.75
N GLN A 9 33.95 -27.86 5.77
CA GLN A 9 32.83 -28.79 6.00
C GLN A 9 33.32 -30.17 6.45
N ALA A 10 34.44 -30.66 5.91
CA ALA A 10 35.11 -31.87 6.40
C ALA A 10 35.62 -31.70 7.84
N ALA A 11 36.20 -30.54 8.18
CA ALA A 11 36.65 -30.25 9.54
C ALA A 11 35.47 -30.16 10.53
N LYS A 12 34.34 -29.58 10.10
CA LYS A 12 33.11 -29.50 10.92
C LYS A 12 32.54 -30.90 11.19
N THR A 13 32.39 -31.72 10.16
CA THR A 13 31.89 -33.10 10.31
C THR A 13 32.84 -33.99 11.12
N ALA A 14 34.16 -33.79 11.01
CA ALA A 14 35.13 -34.47 11.85
C ALA A 14 35.00 -34.09 13.32
N LYS A 15 34.81 -32.79 13.64
CA LYS A 15 34.55 -32.32 15.01
C LYS A 15 33.26 -32.92 15.57
N GLU A 16 32.17 -32.90 14.80
CA GLU A 16 30.90 -33.49 15.20
C GLU A 16 31.05 -35.00 15.51
N ARG A 17 31.81 -35.74 14.71
CA ARG A 17 32.09 -37.17 14.98
C ARG A 17 32.92 -37.39 16.24
N VAL A 18 33.90 -36.54 16.52
CA VAL A 18 34.70 -36.63 17.76
C VAL A 18 33.83 -36.40 18.98
N VAL A 19 32.94 -35.39 18.93
CA VAL A 19 31.97 -35.13 20.01
C VAL A 19 31.04 -36.32 20.20
N GLN A 20 30.48 -36.89 19.13
CA GLN A 20 29.63 -38.08 19.23
C GLN A 20 30.35 -39.31 19.82
N VAL A 21 31.63 -39.52 19.46
CA VAL A 21 32.42 -40.62 20.03
C VAL A 21 32.71 -40.35 21.51
N GLN A 22 33.03 -39.11 21.88
CA GLN A 22 33.25 -38.73 23.27
C GLN A 22 32.01 -38.94 24.13
N GLU A 23 30.83 -38.52 23.65
CA GLU A 23 29.55 -38.76 24.33
C GLU A 23 29.27 -40.25 24.50
N LYS A 24 29.47 -41.07 23.47
CA LYS A 24 29.29 -42.54 23.56
C LYS A 24 30.27 -43.21 24.53
N VAL A 25 31.51 -42.74 24.60
CA VAL A 25 32.50 -43.27 25.55
C VAL A 25 32.11 -42.89 26.98
N GLN A 26 31.66 -41.65 27.20
CA GLN A 26 31.21 -41.18 28.50
C GLN A 26 29.95 -41.92 28.96
N GLU A 27 28.99 -42.15 28.06
CA GLU A 27 27.79 -42.96 28.31
C GLU A 27 28.17 -44.40 28.70
N LYS A 28 29.04 -45.06 27.92
CA LYS A 28 29.50 -46.42 28.25
C LYS A 28 30.26 -46.50 29.57
N ALA A 29 31.12 -45.53 29.86
CA ALA A 29 31.82 -45.46 31.13
C ALA A 29 30.83 -45.31 32.30
N SER A 30 29.79 -44.49 32.15
CA SER A 30 28.75 -44.35 33.18
C SER A 30 27.97 -45.65 33.42
N ILE A 31 27.66 -46.40 32.36
CA ILE A 31 26.97 -47.69 32.45
C ILE A 31 27.84 -48.72 33.19
N ILE A 32 29.13 -48.80 32.87
CA ILE A 32 30.05 -49.75 33.54
C ILE A 32 30.17 -49.42 35.02
N VAL A 33 30.28 -48.14 35.38
CA VAL A 33 30.35 -47.72 36.79
C VAL A 33 29.06 -48.10 37.53
N ALA A 34 27.89 -47.84 36.94
CA ALA A 34 26.61 -48.23 37.52
C ALA A 34 26.51 -49.75 37.72
N GLN A 35 26.91 -50.54 36.72
CA GLN A 35 26.88 -52.00 36.81
C GLN A 35 27.83 -52.54 37.90
N VAL A 36 29.06 -52.03 37.97
CA VAL A 36 30.02 -52.45 39.00
C VAL A 36 29.52 -52.08 40.39
N GLN A 37 28.85 -50.93 40.53
CA GLN A 37 28.24 -50.52 41.80
C GLN A 37 27.08 -51.43 42.20
N ASP A 38 26.20 -51.81 41.27
CA ASP A 38 25.10 -52.75 41.52
C ASP A 38 25.61 -54.15 41.89
N GLU A 39 26.65 -54.65 41.22
CA GLU A 39 27.30 -55.92 41.52
C GLU A 39 27.95 -55.91 42.91
N ALA A 40 28.66 -54.83 43.26
CA ALA A 40 29.24 -54.66 44.59
C ALA A 40 28.16 -54.59 45.69
N GLN A 41 27.06 -53.88 45.44
CA GLN A 41 25.92 -53.81 46.37
C GLN A 41 25.28 -55.20 46.56
N THR A 42 25.15 -55.97 45.48
CA THR A 42 24.61 -57.33 45.51
C THR A 42 25.52 -58.28 46.31
N LEU A 43 26.83 -58.18 46.11
CA LEU A 43 27.82 -58.95 46.88
C LEU A 43 27.78 -58.59 48.36
N LEU A 44 27.71 -57.30 48.70
CA LEU A 44 27.63 -56.84 50.09
C LEU A 44 26.36 -57.36 50.78
N ASN A 45 25.22 -57.33 50.08
CA ASN A 45 23.97 -57.91 50.56
C ASN A 45 24.10 -59.44 50.76
N SER A 46 24.76 -60.14 49.83
CA SER A 46 24.96 -61.59 49.92
C SER A 46 25.88 -61.99 51.08
N MET A 47 26.90 -61.19 51.37
CA MET A 47 27.81 -61.42 52.50
C MET A 47 27.13 -61.14 53.84
N SER A 48 26.27 -60.11 53.89
CA SER A 48 25.45 -59.82 55.07
C SER A 48 24.45 -60.94 55.39
N LEU A 49 24.00 -61.71 54.39
CA LEU A 49 23.07 -62.83 54.56
C LEU A 49 23.74 -64.13 55.02
N GLN A 50 25.08 -64.23 54.97
CA GLN A 50 25.82 -65.46 55.29
C GLN A 50 26.17 -65.65 56.78
N GLN A 51 25.76 -64.73 57.66
CA GLN A 51 26.05 -64.81 59.10
C GLN A 51 24.82 -64.57 60.00
N ASP A 52 23.60 -64.89 59.55
CA ASP A 52 22.46 -64.94 60.48
C ASP A 52 22.50 -66.26 61.24
N ASN A 53 23.32 -66.35 62.29
CA ASN A 53 23.13 -67.43 63.25
C ASN A 53 21.87 -67.08 64.08
N PRO A 54 20.88 -67.99 64.13
CA PRO A 54 19.56 -67.74 64.69
C PRO A 54 19.59 -67.44 66.20
N VAL A 55 20.74 -67.69 66.87
CA VAL A 55 20.97 -67.38 68.28
C VAL A 55 22.31 -66.64 68.46
N ASP A 56 22.55 -65.64 67.61
CA ASP A 56 23.70 -64.74 67.78
C ASP A 56 23.57 -63.83 69.01
N GLU A 57 24.72 -63.29 69.43
CA GLU A 57 24.77 -62.26 70.47
C GLU A 57 23.95 -61.04 70.05
N ILE A 58 23.19 -60.51 71.02
CA ILE A 58 22.39 -59.31 70.81
C ILE A 58 23.35 -58.14 70.82
N ILE A 59 23.51 -57.51 69.67
CA ILE A 59 24.35 -56.34 69.53
C ILE A 59 23.76 -55.17 70.30
N PHE A 60 24.61 -54.24 70.72
CA PHE A 60 24.23 -53.11 71.57
C PHE A 60 23.07 -52.26 71.00
N GLU A 61 22.96 -52.16 69.68
CA GLU A 61 21.92 -51.39 68.97
C GLU A 61 20.52 -52.01 69.08
N GLU A 62 20.42 -53.31 69.31
CA GLU A 62 19.15 -54.06 69.41
C GLU A 62 18.71 -54.31 70.84
N LEU A 63 19.51 -53.87 71.82
CA LEU A 63 19.34 -54.26 73.22
C LEU A 63 18.02 -53.72 73.82
N ASP A 64 17.58 -52.56 73.39
CA ASP A 64 16.32 -51.96 73.85
C ASP A 64 15.10 -52.65 73.22
N ASP A 65 15.16 -52.98 71.93
CA ASP A 65 14.14 -53.76 71.22
C ASP A 65 14.02 -55.17 71.82
N TYR A 66 15.16 -55.79 72.18
CA TYR A 66 15.16 -57.10 72.82
C TYR A 66 14.53 -57.09 74.21
N LYS A 67 14.84 -56.09 75.04
CA LYS A 67 14.22 -55.96 76.37
C LYS A 67 12.70 -55.77 76.26
N ALA A 68 12.26 -54.91 75.35
CA ALA A 68 10.85 -54.69 75.09
C ALA A 68 10.15 -55.98 74.60
N PHE A 69 10.82 -56.76 73.74
CA PHE A 69 10.31 -58.07 73.32
C PHE A 69 10.26 -59.06 74.48
N GLN A 70 11.33 -59.15 75.28
CA GLN A 70 11.44 -60.06 76.42
C GLN A 70 10.36 -59.79 77.48
N ASP A 71 9.95 -58.54 77.69
CA ASP A 71 8.88 -58.18 78.62
C ASP A 71 7.49 -58.67 78.18
N VAL A 72 7.28 -58.84 76.86
CA VAL A 72 6.00 -59.28 76.27
C VAL A 72 6.00 -60.76 75.91
N PHE A 73 7.19 -61.34 75.67
CA PHE A 73 7.34 -62.71 75.20
C PHE A 73 7.28 -63.71 76.37
N ASP A 74 6.31 -64.63 76.31
CA ASP A 74 6.26 -65.80 77.19
C ASP A 74 6.65 -67.06 76.42
N LEU A 75 7.63 -67.80 76.95
CA LEU A 75 8.12 -69.03 76.35
C LEU A 75 7.14 -70.19 76.56
N ASP A 76 6.40 -70.17 77.67
CA ASP A 76 5.49 -71.26 78.01
C ASP A 76 4.39 -71.40 76.93
N ASP A 77 3.91 -70.26 76.40
CA ASP A 77 2.96 -70.18 75.28
C ASP A 77 3.52 -70.70 73.94
N LYS A 78 4.85 -70.85 73.84
CA LYS A 78 5.57 -71.28 72.63
C LYS A 78 6.14 -72.70 72.72
N THR A 79 5.87 -73.42 73.79
CA THR A 79 6.43 -74.76 74.02
C THR A 79 6.09 -75.76 72.90
N GLU A 80 4.86 -75.73 72.39
CA GLU A 80 4.44 -76.60 71.28
C GLU A 80 5.16 -76.26 69.97
N ASP A 81 5.28 -74.96 69.66
CA ASP A 81 6.01 -74.45 68.50
C ASP A 81 7.50 -74.85 68.56
N VAL A 82 8.12 -74.73 69.73
CA VAL A 82 9.52 -75.13 69.98
C VAL A 82 9.74 -76.62 69.71
N ALA A 83 8.83 -77.48 70.18
CA ALA A 83 8.91 -78.91 69.94
C ALA A 83 8.77 -79.27 68.46
N ALA A 84 7.96 -78.51 67.71
CA ALA A 84 7.84 -78.64 66.26
C ALA A 84 9.12 -78.17 65.56
N ILE A 85 9.66 -77.00 65.90
CA ILE A 85 10.89 -76.44 65.32
C ILE A 85 12.07 -77.40 65.51
N LEU A 86 12.25 -77.95 66.71
CA LEU A 86 13.31 -78.91 67.00
C LEU A 86 13.19 -80.21 66.19
N LYS A 87 11.98 -80.57 65.76
CA LYS A 87 11.74 -81.75 64.94
C LYS A 87 11.94 -81.47 63.45
N ASP A 88 11.54 -80.28 63.01
CA ASP A 88 11.50 -79.91 61.60
C ASP A 88 12.83 -79.31 61.12
N ASP A 89 13.53 -78.56 61.98
CA ASP A 89 14.83 -77.95 61.69
C ASP A 89 15.97 -78.63 62.46
N THR A 90 16.65 -79.54 61.76
CA THR A 90 17.79 -80.28 62.30
C THR A 90 18.95 -79.37 62.71
N TYR A 91 19.13 -78.22 62.06
CA TYR A 91 20.21 -77.29 62.39
C TYR A 91 19.96 -76.60 63.73
N ILE A 92 18.72 -76.17 63.98
CA ILE A 92 18.34 -75.57 65.28
C ILE A 92 18.41 -76.61 66.40
N SER A 93 18.01 -77.86 66.12
CA SER A 93 18.15 -78.95 67.09
C SER A 93 19.60 -79.20 67.48
N ASP A 94 20.50 -79.27 66.51
CA ASP A 94 21.94 -79.46 66.75
C ASP A 94 22.53 -78.26 67.51
N LEU A 95 22.15 -77.03 67.14
CA LEU A 95 22.59 -75.81 67.81
C LEU A 95 22.08 -75.73 69.26
N HIS A 96 20.81 -76.04 69.49
CA HIS A 96 20.20 -76.10 70.82
C HIS A 96 20.92 -77.12 71.70
N THR A 97 21.20 -78.32 71.16
CA THR A 97 21.91 -79.38 71.88
C THR A 97 23.36 -79.00 72.20
N ALA A 98 24.02 -78.23 71.32
CA ALA A 98 25.39 -77.78 71.52
C ALA A 98 25.50 -76.61 72.53
N MET A 99 24.53 -75.69 72.55
CA MET A 99 24.62 -74.46 73.35
C MET A 99 23.87 -74.52 74.69
N VAL A 100 22.83 -75.34 74.81
CA VAL A 100 22.01 -75.46 76.02
C VAL A 100 22.32 -76.78 76.72
N PRO A 101 22.73 -76.79 78.01
CA PRO A 101 22.80 -75.67 78.96
C PRO A 101 24.19 -75.01 79.08
N GLU A 102 25.20 -75.43 78.31
CA GLU A 102 26.59 -75.05 78.55
C GLU A 102 26.89 -73.55 78.37
N GLN A 103 26.26 -72.89 77.39
CA GLN A 103 26.51 -71.49 77.05
C GLN A 103 25.30 -70.59 77.31
N LEU A 104 24.08 -71.11 77.14
CA LEU A 104 22.83 -70.37 77.32
C LEU A 104 21.82 -71.20 78.10
N SER A 105 20.96 -70.51 78.86
CA SER A 105 19.79 -71.16 79.46
C SER A 105 18.75 -71.50 78.37
N TYR A 106 17.95 -72.55 78.59
CA TYR A 106 16.86 -72.93 77.69
C TYR A 106 15.95 -71.74 77.35
N LYS A 107 15.56 -70.97 78.38
CA LYS A 107 14.70 -69.79 78.21
C LYS A 107 15.38 -68.72 77.36
N GLU A 108 16.65 -68.46 77.60
CA GLU A 108 17.41 -67.43 76.88
C GLU A 108 17.65 -67.79 75.42
N PHE A 109 17.99 -69.05 75.12
CA PHE A 109 18.15 -69.54 73.75
C PHE A 109 16.89 -69.28 72.91
N TRP A 110 15.73 -69.71 73.40
CA TRP A 110 14.48 -69.55 72.67
C TRP A 110 13.99 -68.10 72.63
N THR A 111 14.21 -67.32 73.70
CA THR A 111 13.87 -65.89 73.67
C THR A 111 14.70 -65.16 72.61
N ARG A 112 15.99 -65.49 72.46
CA ARG A 112 16.85 -64.94 71.38
C ARG A 112 16.41 -65.42 70.00
N TYR A 113 16.10 -66.70 69.86
CA TYR A 113 15.61 -67.29 68.61
C TYR A 113 14.35 -66.58 68.10
N TYR A 114 13.32 -66.48 68.95
CA TYR A 114 12.06 -65.83 68.56
C TYR A 114 12.21 -64.32 68.36
N PHE A 115 13.13 -63.67 69.07
CA PHE A 115 13.44 -62.26 68.81
C PHE A 115 14.07 -62.05 67.43
N ARG A 116 14.98 -62.94 67.02
CA ARG A 116 15.59 -62.91 65.68
C ARG A 116 14.55 -63.16 64.60
N GLU A 117 13.68 -64.16 64.78
CA GLU A 117 12.59 -64.44 63.85
C GLU A 117 11.60 -63.27 63.76
N PHE A 118 11.24 -62.66 64.90
CA PHE A 118 10.40 -61.46 64.96
C PHE A 118 11.03 -60.27 64.22
N THR A 119 12.34 -60.06 64.40
CA THR A 119 13.07 -58.97 63.74
C THR A 119 13.14 -59.20 62.23
N LYS A 120 13.39 -60.44 61.81
CA LYS A 120 13.38 -60.83 60.40
C LYS A 120 12.02 -60.61 59.76
N GLN A 121 10.94 -61.03 60.42
CA GLN A 121 9.57 -60.78 59.96
C GLN A 121 9.28 -59.27 59.82
N ARG A 122 9.66 -58.45 60.82
CA ARG A 122 9.52 -56.98 60.76
C ARG A 122 10.28 -56.38 59.58
N GLN A 123 11.50 -56.84 59.31
CA GLN A 123 12.31 -56.37 58.18
C GLN A 123 11.72 -56.80 56.83
N GLU A 124 11.19 -58.01 56.70
CA GLU A 124 10.51 -58.48 55.49
C GLU A 124 9.26 -57.67 55.19
N GLU A 125 8.43 -57.38 56.21
CA GLU A 125 7.26 -56.50 56.06
C GLU A 125 7.66 -55.07 55.64
N GLU A 126 8.72 -54.53 56.23
CA GLU A 126 9.21 -53.20 55.85
C GLU A 126 9.76 -53.18 54.41
N ARG A 127 10.48 -54.23 54.00
CA ARG A 127 10.94 -54.40 52.61
C ARG A 127 9.76 -54.53 51.65
N ALA A 128 8.76 -55.34 51.98
CA ALA A 128 7.53 -55.47 51.19
C ALA A 128 6.82 -54.13 51.03
N LYS A 129 6.68 -53.36 52.12
CA LYS A 129 6.09 -52.01 52.08
C LYS A 129 6.88 -51.04 51.22
N ARG A 130 8.23 -51.08 51.27
CA ARG A 130 9.09 -50.25 50.40
C ARG A 130 8.96 -50.65 48.93
N GLU A 131 8.88 -51.94 48.63
CA GLU A 131 8.67 -52.43 47.27
C GLU A 131 7.30 -52.05 46.71
N GLU A 132 6.24 -52.17 47.51
CA GLU A 132 4.90 -51.71 47.15
C GLU A 132 4.86 -50.21 46.88
N ALA A 133 5.49 -49.40 47.73
CA ALA A 133 5.63 -47.96 47.51
C ALA A 133 6.37 -47.66 46.21
N ARG A 134 7.45 -48.39 45.90
CA ARG A 134 8.19 -48.25 44.64
C ARG A 134 7.33 -48.63 43.43
N ARG A 135 6.54 -49.71 43.54
CA ARG A 135 5.61 -50.14 42.47
C ARG A 135 4.51 -49.10 42.26
N ALA A 136 3.96 -48.55 43.34
CA ALA A 136 2.96 -47.49 43.26
C ALA A 136 3.52 -46.23 42.58
N GLN A 137 4.74 -45.81 42.94
CA GLN A 137 5.42 -44.68 42.29
C GLN A 137 5.64 -44.90 40.80
N LEU A 138 6.05 -46.11 40.40
CA LEU A 138 6.25 -46.43 38.97
C LEU A 138 4.93 -46.39 38.19
N LEU A 139 3.83 -46.86 38.78
CA LEU A 139 2.50 -46.79 38.15
C LEU A 139 2.00 -45.35 38.04
N GLU A 140 2.21 -44.53 39.07
CA GLU A 140 1.88 -43.11 39.05
C GLU A 140 2.69 -42.37 37.99
N GLU A 141 3.99 -42.65 37.88
CA GLU A 141 4.84 -42.05 36.85
C GLU A 141 4.42 -42.48 35.43
N GLN A 142 4.06 -43.75 35.25
CA GLN A 142 3.53 -44.24 33.96
C GLN A 142 2.22 -43.56 33.60
N ALA A 143 1.28 -43.46 34.55
CA ALA A 143 0.02 -42.76 34.34
C ALA A 143 0.24 -41.29 33.99
N ALA A 144 1.16 -40.61 34.70
CA ALA A 144 1.52 -39.22 34.41
C ALA A 144 2.19 -39.06 33.03
N ARG A 145 2.99 -40.03 32.57
CA ARG A 145 3.55 -40.03 31.20
C ARG A 145 2.45 -40.22 30.16
N GLU A 146 1.53 -41.16 30.36
CA GLU A 146 0.40 -41.37 29.46
C GLU A 146 -0.52 -40.15 29.38
N GLU A 147 -0.78 -39.47 30.51
CA GLU A 147 -1.57 -38.25 30.54
C GLU A 147 -0.93 -37.13 29.71
N ARG A 148 0.38 -36.88 29.90
CA ARG A 148 1.13 -35.91 29.08
C ARG A 148 1.09 -36.25 27.59
N GLU A 149 1.16 -37.54 27.23
CA GLU A 149 1.05 -37.97 25.84
C GLU A 149 -0.35 -37.75 25.27
N ARG A 150 -1.41 -37.97 26.07
CA ARG A 150 -2.80 -37.67 25.67
C ARG A 150 -2.98 -36.16 25.48
N ASP A 151 -2.50 -35.35 26.41
CA ASP A 151 -2.57 -33.90 26.31
C ASP A 151 -1.80 -33.38 25.10
N ALA A 152 -0.61 -33.95 24.82
CA ALA A 152 0.17 -33.60 23.63
C ALA A 152 -0.56 -33.95 22.32
N ARG A 153 -1.30 -35.07 22.28
CA ARG A 153 -2.12 -35.45 21.12
C ARG A 153 -3.30 -34.49 20.93
N ILE A 154 -4.01 -34.16 22.00
CA ILE A 154 -5.12 -33.21 21.97
C ILE A 154 -4.63 -31.83 21.52
N ALA A 155 -3.50 -31.37 22.06
CA ALA A 155 -2.90 -30.09 21.66
C ALA A 155 -2.45 -30.09 20.19
N TYR A 156 -1.94 -31.21 19.69
CA TYR A 156 -1.58 -31.37 18.29
C TYR A 156 -2.81 -31.34 17.38
N GLU A 157 -3.87 -32.07 17.73
CA GLU A 157 -5.13 -32.08 16.99
C GLU A 157 -5.78 -30.69 16.96
N ALA A 158 -5.82 -30.00 18.11
CA ALA A 158 -6.33 -28.62 18.19
C ALA A 158 -5.54 -27.66 17.29
N ARG A 159 -4.21 -27.78 17.24
CA ARG A 159 -3.37 -26.96 16.36
C ARG A 159 -3.63 -27.23 14.87
N MET A 160 -3.83 -28.49 14.51
CA MET A 160 -4.18 -28.87 13.12
C MET A 160 -5.57 -28.34 12.73
N GLU A 161 -6.54 -28.35 13.64
CA GLU A 161 -7.86 -27.77 13.41
C GLU A 161 -7.80 -26.25 13.26
N GLU A 162 -7.01 -25.57 14.09
CA GLU A 162 -6.76 -24.13 13.97
C GLU A 162 -6.11 -23.80 12.62
N GLU A 163 -5.10 -24.56 12.19
CA GLU A 163 -4.45 -24.38 10.89
C GLU A 163 -5.43 -24.61 9.73
N ARG A 164 -6.34 -25.60 9.84
CA ARG A 164 -7.37 -25.87 8.83
C ARG A 164 -8.38 -24.72 8.74
N LEU A 165 -8.85 -24.21 9.87
CA LEU A 165 -9.76 -23.05 9.91
C LEU A 165 -9.07 -21.78 9.39
N ALA A 166 -7.80 -21.58 9.70
CA ALA A 166 -7.01 -20.48 9.16
C ALA A 166 -6.82 -20.59 7.64
N ALA A 167 -6.64 -21.80 7.11
CA ALA A 167 -6.56 -22.04 5.68
C ALA A 167 -7.90 -21.77 4.97
N GLU A 168 -9.02 -22.23 5.53
CA GLU A 168 -10.36 -21.96 5.00
C GLU A 168 -10.67 -20.45 4.99
N ALA A 169 -10.35 -19.75 6.08
CA ALA A 169 -10.48 -18.29 6.14
C ALA A 169 -9.57 -17.57 5.11
N ALA A 170 -8.37 -18.09 4.86
CA ALA A 170 -7.46 -17.52 3.85
C ALA A 170 -8.00 -17.70 2.42
N GLU A 171 -8.65 -18.84 2.13
CA GLU A 171 -9.32 -19.09 0.84
C GLU A 171 -10.49 -18.13 0.62
N ASP A 172 -11.33 -17.92 1.64
CA ASP A 172 -12.43 -16.96 1.57
C ASP A 172 -11.93 -15.52 1.32
N VAL A 173 -10.88 -15.10 2.05
CA VAL A 173 -10.26 -13.78 1.86
C VAL A 173 -9.69 -13.64 0.44
N ALA A 174 -9.08 -14.69 -0.11
CA ALA A 174 -8.58 -14.68 -1.48
C ALA A 174 -9.71 -14.53 -2.51
N MET A 175 -10.82 -15.25 -2.32
CA MET A 175 -12.00 -15.15 -3.18
C MET A 175 -12.60 -13.74 -3.18
N TRP A 176 -12.76 -13.13 -1.99
CA TRP A 176 -13.25 -11.76 -1.86
C TRP A 176 -12.31 -10.76 -2.53
N LYS A 177 -11.00 -10.96 -2.42
CA LYS A 177 -10.01 -10.12 -3.08
C LYS A 177 -10.15 -10.18 -4.60
N GLU A 178 -10.30 -11.37 -5.18
CA GLU A 178 -10.54 -11.53 -6.63
C GLU A 178 -11.83 -10.84 -7.09
N GLN A 179 -12.91 -10.92 -6.29
CA GLN A 179 -14.16 -10.21 -6.60
C GLN A 179 -13.99 -8.69 -6.56
N VAL A 180 -13.27 -8.16 -5.56
CA VAL A 180 -12.98 -6.73 -5.46
C VAL A 180 -12.12 -6.28 -6.65
N ASP A 181 -11.08 -7.04 -7.00
CA ASP A 181 -10.22 -6.74 -8.16
C ASP A 181 -11.02 -6.74 -9.47
N HIS A 182 -11.94 -7.69 -9.64
CA HIS A 182 -12.85 -7.75 -10.78
C HIS A 182 -13.77 -6.52 -10.84
N LEU A 183 -14.40 -6.13 -9.73
CA LEU A 183 -15.25 -4.94 -9.67
C LEU A 183 -14.45 -3.67 -9.97
N GLN A 184 -13.23 -3.54 -9.46
CA GLN A 184 -12.34 -2.42 -9.78
C GLN A 184 -11.97 -2.37 -11.26
N GLN A 185 -11.80 -3.52 -11.91
CA GLN A 185 -11.56 -3.58 -13.36
C GLN A 185 -12.80 -3.14 -14.14
N VAL A 186 -14.00 -3.53 -13.70
CA VAL A 186 -15.26 -3.09 -14.30
C VAL A 186 -15.39 -1.57 -14.18
N ILE A 187 -15.17 -0.99 -13.00
CA ILE A 187 -15.20 0.46 -12.78
C ILE A 187 -14.22 1.18 -13.71
N ARG A 188 -12.96 0.74 -13.75
CA ARG A 188 -11.94 1.31 -14.66
C ARG A 188 -12.36 1.25 -16.14
N SER A 189 -12.98 0.16 -16.57
CA SER A 189 -13.45 0.02 -17.96
C SER A 189 -14.65 0.92 -18.27
N LEU A 190 -15.57 1.10 -17.32
CA LEU A 190 -16.69 2.04 -17.45
C LEU A 190 -16.19 3.48 -17.54
N GLU A 191 -15.28 3.89 -16.64
CA GLU A 191 -14.65 5.21 -16.64
C GLU A 191 -13.95 5.50 -17.97
N HIS A 192 -13.19 4.54 -18.50
CA HIS A 192 -12.54 4.69 -19.81
C HIS A 192 -13.57 4.83 -20.95
N SER A 193 -14.64 4.03 -20.92
CA SER A 193 -15.72 4.12 -21.92
C SER A 193 -16.43 5.47 -21.89
N GLU A 194 -16.58 6.08 -20.70
CA GLU A 194 -17.19 7.39 -20.55
C GLU A 194 -16.25 8.48 -21.06
N GLN A 195 -14.96 8.41 -20.75
CA GLN A 195 -13.95 9.31 -21.30
C GLN A 195 -13.93 9.27 -22.83
N ASP A 196 -13.97 8.07 -23.42
CA ASP A 196 -14.03 7.92 -24.87
C ASP A 196 -15.30 8.54 -25.49
N LYS A 197 -16.45 8.40 -24.82
CA LYS A 197 -17.70 9.06 -25.25
C LYS A 197 -17.58 10.58 -25.20
N TYR A 198 -17.02 11.15 -24.13
CA TYR A 198 -16.83 12.60 -24.02
C TYR A 198 -15.83 13.13 -25.05
N LYS A 199 -14.77 12.36 -25.32
CA LYS A 199 -13.80 12.69 -26.36
C LYS A 199 -14.44 12.68 -27.74
N ALA A 200 -15.18 11.61 -28.08
CA ALA A 200 -15.89 11.52 -29.35
C ALA A 200 -16.92 12.65 -29.54
N LEU A 201 -17.60 13.06 -28.47
CA LEU A 201 -18.52 14.20 -28.50
C LEU A 201 -17.77 15.52 -28.74
N SER A 202 -16.61 15.70 -28.11
CA SER A 202 -15.77 16.89 -28.31
C SER A 202 -15.26 16.97 -29.75
N ASP A 203 -14.75 15.85 -30.29
CA ASP A 203 -14.30 15.73 -31.68
C ASP A 203 -15.44 16.04 -32.67
N ASP A 204 -16.68 15.61 -32.39
CA ASP A 204 -17.86 15.93 -33.21
C ASP A 204 -18.21 17.43 -33.19
N TYR A 205 -18.12 18.08 -32.01
CA TYR A 205 -18.31 19.53 -31.92
C TYR A 205 -17.23 20.32 -32.65
N GLU A 206 -15.96 19.94 -32.51
CA GLU A 206 -14.84 20.54 -33.24
C GLU A 206 -15.02 20.38 -34.75
N SER A 207 -15.40 19.20 -35.21
CA SER A 207 -15.73 18.92 -36.62
C SER A 207 -16.87 19.81 -37.13
N LYS A 208 -17.96 19.96 -36.37
CA LYS A 208 -19.08 20.85 -36.74
C LYS A 208 -18.66 22.33 -36.78
N MET A 209 -17.84 22.77 -35.83
CA MET A 209 -17.33 24.14 -35.78
C MET A 209 -16.41 24.45 -36.98
N THR A 210 -15.51 23.53 -37.32
CA THR A 210 -14.66 23.66 -38.51
C THR A 210 -15.48 23.64 -39.79
N GLN A 211 -16.48 22.77 -39.89
CA GLN A 211 -17.42 22.75 -41.01
C GLN A 211 -18.20 24.07 -41.15
N MET A 212 -18.73 24.61 -40.05
CA MET A 212 -19.45 25.89 -40.05
C MET A 212 -18.53 27.04 -40.43
N THR A 213 -17.29 27.03 -39.95
CA THR A 213 -16.27 28.04 -40.33
C THR A 213 -15.99 28.00 -41.82
N LEU A 214 -15.81 26.80 -42.40
CA LEU A 214 -15.64 26.62 -43.85
C LEU A 214 -16.86 27.14 -44.62
N GLN A 215 -18.09 26.86 -44.18
CA GLN A 215 -19.30 27.38 -44.83
C GLN A 215 -19.38 28.91 -44.79
N ILE A 216 -18.97 29.53 -43.67
CA ILE A 216 -18.91 30.99 -43.54
C ILE A 216 -17.88 31.57 -44.51
N ASP A 217 -16.70 30.95 -44.61
CA ASP A 217 -15.64 31.41 -45.49
C ASP A 217 -16.00 31.21 -46.98
N ASP A 218 -16.65 30.11 -47.34
CA ASP A 218 -17.21 29.88 -48.68
C ASP A 218 -18.28 30.92 -49.02
N ALA A 219 -19.21 31.20 -48.10
CA ALA A 219 -20.25 32.21 -48.30
C ALA A 219 -19.65 33.62 -48.45
N LYS A 220 -18.62 33.96 -47.67
CA LYS A 220 -17.87 35.21 -47.84
C LYS A 220 -17.18 35.25 -49.20
N ALA A 221 -16.49 34.19 -49.59
CA ALA A 221 -15.79 34.11 -50.87
C ALA A 221 -16.77 34.30 -52.04
N SER A 222 -17.91 33.59 -52.03
CA SER A 222 -18.97 33.77 -53.03
C SER A 222 -19.56 35.18 -53.03
N GLY A 223 -19.80 35.78 -51.87
CA GLY A 223 -20.29 37.16 -51.77
C GLY A 223 -19.27 38.20 -52.24
N TYR A 224 -17.97 37.98 -52.01
CA TYR A 224 -16.92 38.82 -52.57
C TYR A 224 -16.85 38.69 -54.09
N GLU A 225 -16.97 37.48 -54.64
CA GLU A 225 -16.99 37.26 -56.09
C GLU A 225 -18.19 37.93 -56.76
N GLU A 226 -19.38 37.82 -56.17
CA GLU A 226 -20.59 38.51 -56.66
C GLU A 226 -20.42 40.03 -56.60
N GLY A 227 -19.91 40.57 -55.50
CA GLY A 227 -19.63 42.01 -55.37
C GLY A 227 -18.56 42.51 -56.35
N ILE A 228 -17.52 41.71 -56.61
CA ILE A 228 -16.53 42.01 -57.66
C ILE A 228 -17.22 42.05 -59.02
N ALA A 229 -18.03 41.04 -59.37
CA ALA A 229 -18.74 40.99 -60.65
C ALA A 229 -19.70 42.18 -60.85
N GLU A 230 -20.45 42.58 -59.82
CA GLU A 230 -21.30 43.76 -59.87
C GLU A 230 -20.49 45.05 -60.06
N SER A 231 -19.38 45.19 -59.33
CA SER A 231 -18.50 46.35 -59.45
C SER A 231 -17.85 46.42 -60.83
N GLU A 232 -17.44 45.29 -61.41
CA GLU A 232 -16.91 45.20 -62.77
C GLU A 232 -17.98 45.57 -63.80
N ALA A 233 -19.23 45.16 -63.61
CA ALA A 233 -20.35 45.54 -64.46
C ALA A 233 -20.64 47.06 -64.40
N ILE A 234 -20.61 47.66 -63.21
CA ILE A 234 -20.77 49.11 -63.04
C ILE A 234 -19.60 49.86 -63.71
N VAL A 235 -18.37 49.42 -63.48
CA VAL A 235 -17.18 50.03 -64.11
C VAL A 235 -17.22 49.87 -65.63
N ALA A 236 -17.66 48.72 -66.15
CA ALA A 236 -17.83 48.50 -67.58
C ALA A 236 -18.89 49.44 -68.17
N LYS A 237 -20.02 49.61 -67.47
CA LYS A 237 -21.07 50.55 -67.86
C LYS A 237 -20.58 52.00 -67.86
N LEU A 238 -19.90 52.43 -66.80
CA LEU A 238 -19.32 53.78 -66.71
C LEU A 238 -18.26 54.01 -67.79
N ARG A 239 -17.42 53.01 -68.10
CA ARG A 239 -16.46 53.09 -69.21
C ARG A 239 -17.17 53.20 -70.56
N ALA A 240 -18.24 52.45 -70.78
CA ALA A 240 -19.02 52.51 -72.00
C ALA A 240 -19.71 53.87 -72.17
N GLU A 241 -20.30 54.41 -71.09
CA GLU A 241 -20.91 55.76 -71.06
C GLU A 241 -19.86 56.84 -71.32
N ALA A 242 -18.73 56.83 -70.59
CA ALA A 242 -17.65 57.80 -70.79
C ALA A 242 -17.02 57.69 -72.20
N GLN A 243 -16.91 56.48 -72.75
CA GLN A 243 -16.43 56.27 -74.11
C GLN A 243 -17.42 56.82 -75.14
N ALA A 244 -18.73 56.59 -74.94
CA ALA A 244 -19.78 57.17 -75.79
C ALA A 244 -19.76 58.69 -75.73
N GLU A 245 -19.69 59.30 -74.54
CA GLU A 245 -19.54 60.74 -74.35
C GLU A 245 -18.28 61.28 -75.06
N ARG A 246 -17.15 60.57 -74.94
CA ARG A 246 -15.90 60.96 -75.59
C ARG A 246 -16.02 60.91 -77.11
N ASP A 247 -16.68 59.89 -77.64
CA ASP A 247 -16.87 59.73 -79.08
C ASP A 247 -17.89 60.76 -79.62
N GLU A 248 -18.93 61.11 -78.86
CA GLU A 248 -19.84 62.23 -79.13
C GLU A 248 -19.11 63.58 -79.13
N LEU A 249 -18.29 63.84 -78.10
CA LEU A 249 -17.44 65.02 -77.99
C LEU A 249 -16.46 65.13 -79.15
N ARG A 250 -15.84 64.01 -79.52
CA ARG A 250 -14.92 63.94 -80.65
C ARG A 250 -15.65 64.27 -81.95
N ALA A 251 -16.82 63.68 -82.19
CA ALA A 251 -17.63 63.98 -83.37
C ALA A 251 -18.03 65.47 -83.41
N PHE A 252 -18.42 66.04 -82.27
CA PHE A 252 -18.71 67.47 -82.14
C PHE A 252 -17.48 68.33 -82.48
N LEU A 253 -16.31 68.03 -81.90
CA LEU A 253 -15.07 68.78 -82.15
C LEU A 253 -14.59 68.64 -83.60
N GLU A 254 -14.67 67.44 -84.19
CA GLU A 254 -14.38 67.22 -85.60
C GLU A 254 -15.30 68.07 -86.48
N HIS A 255 -16.58 68.23 -86.10
CA HIS A 255 -17.53 69.10 -86.78
C HIS A 255 -17.21 70.60 -86.61
N VAL A 256 -16.77 71.01 -85.41
CA VAL A 256 -16.37 72.39 -85.10
C VAL A 256 -15.09 72.78 -85.85
N ILE A 257 -14.10 71.90 -85.92
CA ILE A 257 -12.81 72.17 -86.57
C ILE A 257 -12.96 72.21 -88.09
N ASN A 258 -13.90 71.44 -88.66
CA ASN A 258 -14.10 71.35 -90.10
C ASN A 258 -14.35 72.75 -90.72
N PRO A 259 -13.45 73.26 -91.59
CA PRO A 259 -13.50 74.62 -92.14
C PRO A 259 -14.77 74.90 -92.96
N SER A 260 -15.48 73.86 -93.39
CA SER A 260 -16.69 73.96 -94.21
C SER A 260 -17.97 74.19 -93.40
N THR A 261 -17.94 74.11 -92.07
CA THR A 261 -19.12 74.26 -91.21
C THR A 261 -19.40 75.74 -90.92
N ALA A 262 -20.48 76.29 -91.48
CA ALA A 262 -20.86 77.70 -91.38
C ALA A 262 -21.70 78.06 -90.13
N ALA A 263 -22.30 77.07 -89.47
CA ALA A 263 -23.13 77.23 -88.28
C ALA A 263 -22.62 76.36 -87.14
N MET A 264 -22.85 76.78 -85.90
CA MET A 264 -22.44 76.04 -84.71
C MET A 264 -23.22 74.71 -84.62
N PRO A 265 -22.54 73.55 -84.52
CA PRO A 265 -23.22 72.28 -84.29
C PRO A 265 -23.99 72.31 -82.96
N GLU A 266 -25.11 71.59 -82.90
CA GLU A 266 -25.85 71.43 -81.64
C GLU A 266 -25.00 70.67 -80.62
N VAL A 267 -25.01 71.15 -79.38
CA VAL A 267 -24.26 70.52 -78.28
C VAL A 267 -24.99 69.23 -77.89
N PRO A 268 -24.31 68.06 -77.85
CA PRO A 268 -24.93 66.83 -77.40
C PRO A 268 -25.50 67.00 -76.00
N ALA A 269 -26.75 66.58 -75.76
CA ALA A 269 -27.43 66.77 -74.48
C ALA A 269 -26.75 66.02 -73.31
N SER A 270 -25.97 64.99 -73.63
CA SER A 270 -25.14 64.16 -72.75
C SER A 270 -23.75 64.75 -72.51
N SER A 271 -23.39 65.87 -73.14
CA SER A 271 -22.04 66.39 -73.09
C SER A 271 -21.71 67.09 -71.78
N VAL A 272 -20.55 66.77 -71.20
CA VAL A 272 -19.95 67.51 -70.08
C VAL A 272 -19.57 68.95 -70.48
N LEU A 273 -19.47 69.24 -71.79
CA LEU A 273 -19.28 70.61 -72.27
C LEU A 273 -20.54 71.42 -72.00
N SER A 274 -20.44 72.39 -71.09
CA SER A 274 -21.50 73.38 -70.93
C SER A 274 -21.70 74.13 -72.24
N LEU A 275 -22.94 74.51 -72.54
CA LEU A 275 -23.29 75.29 -73.72
C LEU A 275 -22.39 76.55 -73.85
N GLU A 276 -22.08 77.19 -72.72
CA GLU A 276 -21.16 78.33 -72.67
C GLU A 276 -19.74 77.98 -73.14
N THR A 277 -19.18 76.85 -72.69
CA THR A 277 -17.85 76.42 -73.15
C THR A 277 -17.84 76.04 -74.63
N ALA A 278 -18.89 75.40 -75.13
CA ALA A 278 -19.03 75.10 -76.55
C ALA A 278 -19.11 76.39 -77.39
N GLN A 279 -19.85 77.39 -76.93
CA GLN A 279 -19.91 78.72 -77.56
C GLN A 279 -18.56 79.43 -77.50
N HIS A 280 -17.84 79.35 -76.37
CA HIS A 280 -16.51 79.92 -76.23
C HIS A 280 -15.48 79.25 -77.15
N LEU A 281 -15.47 77.92 -77.28
CA LEU A 281 -14.59 77.21 -78.22
C LEU A 281 -14.90 77.59 -79.68
N TRP A 282 -16.18 77.74 -80.02
CA TRP A 282 -16.60 78.24 -81.32
C TRP A 282 -16.14 79.68 -81.59
N ALA A 283 -16.20 80.55 -80.58
CA ALA A 283 -15.68 81.91 -80.65
C ALA A 283 -14.14 81.93 -80.75
N LEU A 284 -13.45 81.06 -80.00
CA LEU A 284 -11.99 80.92 -80.04
C LEU A 284 -11.50 80.41 -81.39
N ARG A 285 -12.25 79.54 -82.07
CA ARG A 285 -11.97 79.17 -83.47
C ARG A 285 -11.92 80.39 -84.39
N GLN A 286 -12.73 81.42 -84.12
CA GLN A 286 -12.74 82.67 -84.88
C GLN A 286 -11.63 83.64 -84.45
N SER A 287 -11.02 83.45 -83.29
CA SER A 287 -9.93 84.29 -82.77
C SER A 287 -8.60 83.52 -82.70
N GLY A 288 -7.64 83.87 -83.55
CA GLY A 288 -6.32 83.23 -83.62
C GLY A 288 -5.58 83.10 -82.26
N PRO A 289 -4.56 82.21 -82.20
CA PRO A 289 -4.02 81.65 -80.95
C PRO A 289 -3.46 82.74 -80.01
N PRO A 290 -3.84 82.74 -78.72
CA PRO A 290 -3.25 83.63 -77.73
C PRO A 290 -1.91 83.09 -77.24
N THR A 291 -0.86 83.91 -77.36
CA THR A 291 0.46 83.67 -76.79
C THR A 291 0.43 83.90 -75.28
N THR A 292 0.44 82.82 -74.50
CA THR A 292 0.57 82.89 -73.03
C THR A 292 2.05 82.95 -72.64
N THR A 293 2.37 83.95 -71.80
CA THR A 293 3.73 84.29 -71.37
C THR A 293 4.13 83.59 -70.06
N ASP A 294 5.37 83.13 -69.98
CA ASP A 294 6.04 82.38 -68.88
C ASP A 294 5.86 82.93 -67.45
N ALA A 295 5.44 84.18 -67.27
CA ALA A 295 5.28 84.81 -65.95
C ALA A 295 4.08 84.27 -65.14
N GLN A 296 3.05 83.71 -65.79
CA GLN A 296 1.90 83.11 -65.08
C GLN A 296 2.24 81.72 -64.51
N HIS A 297 3.08 80.94 -65.20
CA HIS A 297 3.55 79.63 -64.72
C HIS A 297 4.34 79.73 -63.40
N ALA A 298 5.11 80.81 -63.20
CA ALA A 298 5.86 81.01 -61.96
C ALA A 298 4.95 81.23 -60.74
N LYS A 299 3.88 82.02 -60.89
CA LYS A 299 2.90 82.26 -59.80
C LYS A 299 2.10 81.00 -59.47
N GLU A 300 1.79 80.21 -60.48
CA GLU A 300 1.08 78.94 -60.30
C GLU A 300 1.97 77.92 -59.58
N LEU A 301 3.26 77.83 -59.93
CA LEU A 301 4.23 76.97 -59.26
C LEU A 301 4.34 77.26 -57.76
N ASP A 302 4.36 78.53 -57.36
CA ASP A 302 4.42 78.90 -55.94
C ASP A 302 3.10 78.60 -55.20
N LEU A 303 1.96 78.67 -55.90
CA LEU A 303 0.66 78.28 -55.34
C LEU A 303 0.56 76.75 -55.15
N TRP A 304 1.15 75.97 -56.05
CA TRP A 304 1.29 74.51 -55.91
C TRP A 304 2.22 74.15 -54.74
N LYS A 305 3.34 74.86 -54.55
CA LYS A 305 4.21 74.66 -53.38
C LYS A 305 3.49 74.98 -52.07
N ALA A 306 2.71 76.06 -52.02
CA ALA A 306 1.93 76.42 -50.84
C ALA A 306 0.87 75.35 -50.50
N ARG A 307 0.19 74.81 -51.51
CA ARG A 307 -0.75 73.68 -51.33
C ARG A 307 -0.04 72.40 -50.88
N ALA A 308 1.12 72.08 -51.45
CA ALA A 308 1.90 70.91 -51.06
C ALA A 308 2.37 71.00 -49.59
N MET A 309 2.83 72.18 -49.15
CA MET A 309 3.18 72.41 -47.74
C MET A 309 1.97 72.27 -46.81
N LYS A 310 0.79 72.76 -47.22
CA LYS A 310 -0.45 72.59 -46.45
C LYS A 310 -0.87 71.12 -46.34
N MET A 311 -0.79 70.36 -47.43
CA MET A 311 -1.10 68.92 -47.43
C MET A 311 -0.10 68.14 -46.58
N LYS A 312 1.18 68.52 -46.60
CA LYS A 312 2.19 67.91 -45.72
C LYS A 312 1.84 68.15 -44.25
N LYS A 313 1.49 69.37 -43.87
CA LYS A 313 1.09 69.68 -42.49
C LYS A 313 -0.13 68.87 -42.04
N LEU A 314 -1.17 68.78 -42.88
CA LEU A 314 -2.36 67.98 -42.58
C LEU A 314 -2.03 66.50 -42.42
N LYS A 315 -1.09 65.97 -43.21
CA LYS A 315 -0.62 64.59 -43.07
C LYS A 315 0.10 64.40 -41.73
N ASP A 316 1.00 65.30 -41.37
CA ASP A 316 1.74 65.22 -40.10
C ASP A 316 0.79 65.31 -38.89
N ASP A 317 -0.26 66.14 -38.96
CA ASP A 317 -1.31 66.25 -37.93
C ASP A 317 -2.13 64.94 -37.82
N VAL A 318 -2.53 64.33 -38.94
CA VAL A 318 -3.25 63.04 -38.95
C VAL A 318 -2.38 61.89 -38.45
N ASP A 319 -1.10 61.84 -38.82
CA ASP A 319 -0.17 60.82 -38.35
C ASP A 319 0.03 60.94 -36.82
N ALA A 320 0.08 62.16 -36.28
CA ALA A 320 0.13 62.41 -34.84
C ALA A 320 -1.14 61.93 -34.12
N GLU A 321 -2.33 62.26 -34.65
CA GLU A 321 -3.60 61.77 -34.10
C GLU A 321 -3.70 60.25 -34.14
N LEU A 322 -3.26 59.61 -35.23
CA LEU A 322 -3.26 58.16 -35.38
C LEU A 322 -2.32 57.47 -34.37
N VAL A 323 -1.17 58.05 -34.07
CA VAL A 323 -0.28 57.57 -33.00
C VAL A 323 -0.96 57.68 -31.63
N THR A 324 -1.63 58.79 -31.33
CA THR A 324 -2.36 58.94 -30.06
C THR A 324 -3.53 57.97 -29.93
N ALA A 325 -4.29 57.74 -31.00
CA ALA A 325 -5.39 56.78 -31.02
C ALA A 325 -4.90 55.34 -30.81
N LYS A 326 -3.80 54.95 -31.46
CA LYS A 326 -3.17 53.63 -31.24
C LYS A 326 -2.70 53.45 -29.80
N ALA A 327 -2.10 54.48 -29.20
CA ALA A 327 -1.68 54.43 -27.80
C ALA A 327 -2.88 54.29 -26.84
N ALA A 328 -3.99 54.99 -27.12
CA ALA A 328 -5.22 54.87 -26.35
C ALA A 328 -5.85 53.47 -26.45
N ILE A 329 -5.89 52.88 -27.64
CA ILE A 329 -6.38 51.50 -27.84
C ILE A 329 -5.51 50.50 -27.09
N ALA A 330 -4.19 50.58 -27.23
CA ALA A 330 -3.26 49.70 -26.52
C ALA A 330 -3.42 49.81 -24.99
N SER A 331 -3.65 51.02 -24.47
CA SER A 331 -3.93 51.22 -23.04
C SER A 331 -5.29 50.65 -22.63
N ALA A 332 -6.32 50.74 -23.48
CA ALA A 332 -7.64 50.20 -23.20
C ALA A 332 -7.63 48.66 -23.21
N GLU A 333 -6.89 48.03 -24.14
CA GLU A 333 -6.72 46.58 -24.20
C GLU A 333 -5.96 46.04 -22.98
N ALA A 334 -4.87 46.70 -22.58
CA ALA A 334 -4.11 46.31 -21.39
C ALA A 334 -4.96 46.39 -20.10
N ASN A 335 -5.73 47.47 -19.95
CA ASN A 335 -6.60 47.65 -18.79
C ASN A 335 -7.81 46.70 -18.81
N GLY A 336 -8.39 46.43 -19.99
CA GLY A 336 -9.49 45.49 -20.16
C GLY A 336 -9.08 44.05 -19.86
N PHE A 337 -7.89 43.64 -20.31
CA PHE A 337 -7.35 42.31 -20.00
C PHE A 337 -7.07 42.13 -18.51
N ALA A 338 -6.43 43.12 -17.86
CA ALA A 338 -6.16 43.06 -16.43
C ALA A 338 -7.45 43.02 -15.58
N ALA A 339 -8.47 43.79 -15.97
CA ALA A 339 -9.78 43.76 -15.30
C ALA A 339 -10.51 42.41 -15.51
N GLY A 340 -10.45 41.86 -16.72
CA GLY A 340 -11.02 40.54 -17.02
C GLY A 340 -10.32 39.40 -16.28
N GLU A 341 -8.99 39.44 -16.20
CA GLU A 341 -8.20 38.45 -15.46
C GLU A 341 -8.51 38.50 -13.95
N ALA A 342 -8.64 39.70 -13.37
CA ALA A 342 -9.01 39.86 -11.96
C ALA A 342 -10.40 39.30 -11.66
N ALA A 343 -11.40 39.61 -12.51
CA ALA A 343 -12.76 39.09 -12.36
C ALA A 343 -12.85 37.56 -12.53
N ALA A 344 -12.07 37.00 -13.46
CA ALA A 344 -11.99 35.55 -13.64
C ALA A 344 -11.38 34.86 -12.42
N LYS A 345 -10.27 35.39 -11.88
CA LYS A 345 -9.65 34.87 -10.65
C LYS A 345 -10.60 34.91 -9.46
N GLU A 346 -11.35 36.00 -9.28
CA GLU A 346 -12.36 36.11 -8.22
C GLU A 346 -13.46 35.06 -8.37
N THR A 347 -13.91 34.81 -9.60
CA THR A 347 -14.92 33.78 -9.89
C THR A 347 -14.40 32.36 -9.59
N TYR A 348 -13.17 32.04 -9.96
CA TYR A 348 -12.57 30.73 -9.67
C TYR A 348 -12.34 30.51 -8.17
N VAL A 349 -11.89 31.54 -7.44
CA VAL A 349 -11.74 31.46 -5.98
C VAL A 349 -13.09 31.17 -5.32
N ALA A 350 -14.17 31.83 -5.75
CA ALA A 350 -15.51 31.56 -5.25
C ALA A 350 -15.98 30.14 -5.55
N GLN A 351 -15.67 29.60 -6.74
CA GLN A 351 -16.00 28.20 -7.09
C GLN A 351 -15.23 27.18 -6.26
N ILE A 352 -13.93 27.41 -6.01
CA ILE A 352 -13.12 26.53 -5.16
C ILE A 352 -13.69 26.50 -3.74
N GLN A 353 -14.01 27.66 -3.17
CA GLN A 353 -14.63 27.74 -1.83
C GLN A 353 -15.99 27.03 -1.77
N ALA A 354 -16.81 27.14 -2.82
CA ALA A 354 -18.09 26.43 -2.89
C ALA A 354 -17.92 24.90 -2.94
N LEU A 355 -16.90 24.41 -3.67
CA LEU A 355 -16.59 22.98 -3.73
C LEU A 355 -16.04 22.46 -2.41
N GLU A 356 -15.17 23.22 -1.74
CA GLU A 356 -14.66 22.87 -0.40
C GLU A 356 -15.80 22.79 0.62
N ALA A 357 -16.75 23.73 0.60
CA ALA A 357 -17.92 23.71 1.46
C ALA A 357 -18.83 22.50 1.18
N ALA A 358 -19.03 22.15 -0.09
CA ALA A 358 -19.82 20.97 -0.48
C ALA A 358 -19.14 19.67 -0.01
N LEU A 359 -17.81 19.59 -0.11
CA LEU A 359 -17.05 18.42 0.34
C LEU A 359 -17.10 18.27 1.86
N ALA A 360 -16.98 19.37 2.62
CA ALA A 360 -17.15 19.37 4.07
C ALA A 360 -18.56 18.93 4.51
N ALA A 361 -19.60 19.40 3.81
CA ALA A 361 -20.98 18.96 4.06
C ALA A 361 -21.17 17.46 3.77
N HIS A 362 -20.52 16.96 2.71
CA HIS A 362 -20.61 15.54 2.37
C HIS A 362 -19.91 14.67 3.42
N GLN A 363 -18.74 15.06 3.94
CA GLN A 363 -18.05 14.39 5.04
C GLN A 363 -18.89 14.32 6.33
N GLN A 364 -19.66 15.38 6.65
CA GLN A 364 -20.58 15.35 7.78
C GLN A 364 -21.79 14.43 7.57
N THR A 365 -22.19 14.21 6.32
CA THR A 365 -23.36 13.38 5.98
C THR A 365 -23.01 11.89 5.82
N THR A 366 -21.73 11.55 5.58
CA THR A 366 -21.27 10.18 5.27
C THR A 366 -20.68 9.41 6.45
N LEU A 367 -20.67 9.98 7.66
CA LEU A 367 -20.49 9.21 8.88
C LEU A 367 -21.88 8.83 9.42
N PRO A 368 -22.41 7.63 9.09
CA PRO A 368 -23.57 7.13 9.82
C PRO A 368 -23.16 7.05 11.28
N ALA A 369 -23.92 7.74 12.14
CA ALA A 369 -23.80 7.58 13.57
C ALA A 369 -23.95 6.10 13.89
N LEU A 370 -22.82 5.45 14.20
CA LEU A 370 -22.80 4.11 14.75
C LEU A 370 -23.75 4.11 15.95
N PRO A 371 -24.78 3.24 15.96
CA PRO A 371 -25.64 3.12 17.12
C PRO A 371 -24.77 2.70 18.29
N LEU A 372 -24.70 3.54 19.33
CA LEU A 372 -24.15 3.15 20.61
C LEU A 372 -24.85 1.87 21.04
N ALA A 373 -24.10 0.77 20.97
CA ALA A 373 -24.49 -0.49 21.56
C ALA A 373 -24.66 -0.27 23.07
N ALA A 374 -25.86 -0.62 23.54
CA ALA A 374 -26.16 -0.72 24.94
C ALA A 374 -25.29 -1.80 25.61
N GLU A 375 -24.84 -1.48 26.82
CA GLU A 375 -24.56 -2.39 27.93
C GLU A 375 -23.85 -3.71 27.63
N VAL A 376 -22.54 -3.73 27.88
CA VAL A 376 -21.88 -4.85 28.56
C VAL A 376 -21.18 -4.29 29.78
N GLN A 377 -21.82 -4.43 30.94
CA GLN A 377 -21.16 -4.38 32.24
C GLN A 377 -20.35 -5.66 32.44
N ASP A 378 -19.27 -5.52 33.23
CA ASP A 378 -18.32 -6.53 33.68
C ASP A 378 -17.27 -7.02 32.67
N ALA A 379 -16.08 -6.41 32.73
CA ALA A 379 -14.85 -7.14 33.12
C ALA A 379 -13.63 -6.20 33.18
N ALA A 380 -12.96 -6.26 34.34
CA ALA A 380 -11.51 -6.11 34.53
C ALA A 380 -10.83 -4.78 34.13
N GLU A 381 -10.72 -3.93 35.14
CA GLU A 381 -9.59 -3.06 35.47
C GLU A 381 -8.22 -3.57 34.95
N ALA A 382 -7.80 -3.09 33.78
CA ALA A 382 -6.44 -3.22 33.28
C ALA A 382 -5.81 -1.83 33.17
N LYS A 383 -4.82 -1.58 34.04
CA LYS A 383 -3.92 -0.42 34.05
C LYS A 383 -3.41 -0.09 32.65
N GLU A 384 -3.69 1.13 32.20
CA GLU A 384 -2.98 1.74 31.08
C GLU A 384 -1.50 1.94 31.45
N PRO A 385 -0.54 1.48 30.62
CA PRO A 385 0.84 1.90 30.75
C PRO A 385 0.98 3.34 30.25
N THR A 386 1.33 4.23 31.17
CA THR A 386 1.77 5.60 30.95
C THR A 386 2.74 5.69 29.77
N ARG A 387 2.28 6.36 28.71
CA ARG A 387 2.99 6.65 27.47
C ARG A 387 3.69 8.00 27.57
N ASP A 388 4.61 8.12 28.52
CA ASP A 388 5.47 9.30 28.71
C ASP A 388 6.89 8.85 29.11
N ASP A 389 7.54 8.06 28.26
CA ASP A 389 8.97 7.77 28.39
C ASP A 389 9.62 7.76 27.00
N TRP A 390 9.60 8.92 26.35
CA TRP A 390 10.51 9.21 25.25
C TRP A 390 11.77 9.82 25.86
N GLY A 391 12.69 8.94 26.23
CA GLY A 391 14.00 9.30 26.76
C GLY A 391 14.74 10.31 25.88
N GLU A 392 15.24 11.34 26.55
CA GLU A 392 16.41 12.13 26.17
C GLU A 392 17.55 11.19 25.78
N TRP A 393 17.99 11.29 24.53
CA TRP A 393 19.30 10.81 24.11
C TRP A 393 20.20 12.04 23.99
N ASP A 394 21.08 12.20 24.98
CA ASP A 394 22.30 13.01 24.91
C ASP A 394 23.36 12.33 24.02
#